data_AF-W9DXD5-F1
#
_entry.id   AF-W9DXD5-F1
#
_cell.length_a   1.000
_cell.length_b   1.000
_cell.length_c   1.000
_cell.angle_alpha   90.00
_cell.angle_beta   90.00
_cell.angle_gamma   90.00
#
_symmetry.space_group_name_H-M   'P 1'
#
loop_
_entity.id
_entity.type
_entity.pdbx_description
1 polymer ?
#
loop_
_entity_poly.entity_id
_entity_poly.type
_entity_poly.pdbx_seq_one_letter_code
_entity_poly.pdbx_strand_id
1 'polypeptide(L)'
;MLKITPYMGPLVIIVSIAGLWFPLLGYFMLLVFAAIFLIAPFRGRWFCGNLCPRGSFMDFWVGKVSEKRKIPKILKSYFIRVPLLMLMMVFMGYRLMNTHGIVNQIGMVLVIMCLTTSSIAVILGVTIAPRTWCTFCPMGTLQSIVGVNKYPLVMDQEKCIKCHKCEKICPMHLNIVDMTHNPDCIKCGRCIDICPKDALSFKKSVKDA
;
A
#
# COMPACT_ATOMS: atom_id res chain seq x y z
N MET A 1 -6.81 17.21 4.96
CA MET A 1 -5.38 17.38 5.31
C MET A 1 -4.67 16.05 5.12
N LEU A 2 -3.44 16.01 4.60
CA LEU A 2 -2.72 14.73 4.38
C LEU A 2 -2.34 14.08 5.71
N LYS A 3 -3.09 13.06 6.17
CA LYS A 3 -2.67 12.12 7.24
C LYS A 3 -1.64 11.09 6.76
N ILE A 4 -0.84 11.44 5.75
CA ILE A 4 0.35 10.67 5.38
C ILE A 4 1.51 11.44 5.95
N THR A 5 2.27 10.84 6.86
CA THR A 5 3.49 11.42 7.42
C THR A 5 4.48 11.67 6.26
N PRO A 6 4.60 12.92 5.75
CA PRO A 6 5.43 13.19 4.58
C PRO A 6 6.91 12.86 4.87
N TYR A 7 7.28 12.85 6.15
CA TYR A 7 8.58 12.53 6.69
C TYR A 7 9.03 11.08 6.48
N MET A 8 8.12 10.13 6.20
CA MET A 8 8.49 8.73 5.98
C MET A 8 8.94 8.44 4.53
N GLY A 9 8.67 9.34 3.58
CA GLY A 9 9.08 9.17 2.18
C GLY A 9 10.61 9.11 1.97
N PRO A 10 11.37 10.08 2.49
CA PRO A 10 12.84 10.09 2.38
C PRO A 10 13.52 8.84 2.95
N LEU A 11 12.91 8.20 3.94
CA LEU A 11 13.45 7.00 4.57
C LEU A 11 13.66 5.85 3.57
N VAL A 12 12.78 5.70 2.57
CA VAL A 12 12.99 4.65 1.53
C VAL A 12 14.22 4.94 0.71
N ILE A 13 14.42 6.20 0.29
CA ILE A 13 15.57 6.59 -0.53
C ILE A 13 16.85 6.39 0.26
N ILE A 14 16.87 6.80 1.53
CA ILE A 14 18.02 6.64 2.42
C ILE A 14 18.35 5.15 2.59
N VAL A 15 17.37 4.31 2.94
CA VAL A 15 17.60 2.87 3.13
C VAL A 15 18.02 2.18 1.83
N SER A 16 17.46 2.60 0.69
CA SER A 16 17.78 2.06 -0.63
C SER A 16 19.20 2.42 -1.10
N ILE A 17 19.65 3.66 -0.88
CA ILE A 17 20.99 4.12 -1.30
C ILE A 17 22.05 3.70 -0.28
N ALA A 18 21.82 3.94 1.00
CA ALA A 18 22.77 3.59 2.06
C ALA A 18 22.85 2.06 2.28
N GLY A 19 21.79 1.32 2.01
CA GLY A 19 21.77 -0.14 2.09
C GLY A 19 22.71 -0.84 1.10
N LEU A 20 23.11 -0.17 0.02
CA LEU A 20 24.12 -0.69 -0.93
C LEU A 20 25.53 -0.72 -0.31
N TRP A 21 25.80 0.18 0.63
CA TRP A 21 27.09 0.30 1.33
C TRP A 21 27.05 -0.39 2.70
N PHE A 22 25.90 -0.35 3.37
CA PHE A 22 25.68 -0.95 4.68
C PHE A 22 24.53 -1.96 4.60
N PRO A 23 24.80 -3.24 4.26
CA PRO A 23 23.76 -4.27 4.12
C PRO A 23 22.98 -4.52 5.42
N LEU A 24 23.55 -4.13 6.57
CA LEU A 24 22.90 -4.19 7.88
C LEU A 24 21.61 -3.34 7.95
N LEU A 25 21.49 -2.27 7.16
CA LEU A 25 20.26 -1.48 7.05
C LEU A 25 19.08 -2.28 6.47
N GLY A 26 19.35 -3.37 5.73
CA GLY A 26 18.31 -4.27 5.23
C GLY A 26 17.47 -4.89 6.36
N TYR A 27 18.04 -5.09 7.54
CA TYR A 27 17.31 -5.61 8.71
C TYR A 27 16.25 -4.64 9.24
N PHE A 28 16.43 -3.33 9.03
CA PHE A 28 15.39 -2.35 9.36
C PHE A 28 14.10 -2.60 8.57
N MET A 29 14.20 -3.12 7.33
CA MET A 29 13.02 -3.47 6.53
C MET A 29 12.24 -4.63 7.14
N LEU A 30 12.92 -5.59 7.79
CA LEU A 30 12.24 -6.69 8.49
C LEU A 30 11.42 -6.17 9.66
N LEU A 31 11.89 -5.15 10.39
CA LEU A 31 11.09 -4.49 11.43
C LEU A 31 9.82 -3.84 10.86
N VAL A 32 9.93 -3.19 9.70
CA VAL A 32 8.78 -2.61 9.00
C VAL A 32 7.79 -3.69 8.56
N PHE A 33 8.27 -4.82 8.04
CA PHE A 33 7.42 -5.95 7.66
C PHE A 33 6.75 -6.62 8.86
N ALA A 34 7.47 -6.76 9.98
CA ALA A 34 6.90 -7.24 11.23
C ALA A 34 5.77 -6.31 11.72
N ALA A 35 6.00 -5.00 11.72
CA ALA A 35 4.97 -4.02 12.09
C ALA A 35 3.72 -4.11 11.19
N ILE A 36 3.89 -4.32 9.89
CA ILE A 36 2.79 -4.55 8.95
C ILE A 36 1.96 -5.77 9.37
N PHE A 37 2.61 -6.89 9.65
CA PHE A 37 1.95 -8.14 10.04
C PHE A 37 1.23 -8.02 11.38
N LEU A 38 1.83 -7.34 12.35
CA LEU A 38 1.24 -7.12 13.68
C LEU A 38 0.01 -6.21 13.63
N ILE A 39 0.01 -5.18 12.77
CA ILE A 39 -1.10 -4.22 12.66
C ILE A 39 -2.24 -4.74 11.76
N ALA A 40 -1.93 -5.58 10.78
CA ALA A 40 -2.91 -6.14 9.83
C ALA A 40 -4.17 -6.76 10.48
N PRO A 41 -4.08 -7.62 11.51
CA PRO A 41 -5.27 -8.23 12.11
C PRO A 41 -6.17 -7.25 12.86
N PHE A 42 -5.65 -6.08 13.28
CA PHE A 42 -6.42 -5.08 14.02
C PHE A 42 -7.01 -3.99 13.12
N ARG A 43 -6.22 -3.46 12.18
CA ARG A 43 -6.60 -2.34 11.32
C ARG A 43 -6.46 -2.61 9.82
N GLY A 44 -6.27 -3.85 9.39
CA GLY A 44 -6.10 -4.24 7.99
C GLY A 44 -5.04 -3.40 7.27
N ARG A 45 -5.35 -2.91 6.07
CA ARG A 45 -4.41 -2.14 5.22
C ARG A 45 -4.12 -0.71 5.67
N TRP A 46 -4.41 -0.35 6.92
CA TRP A 46 -4.17 1.01 7.45
C TRP A 46 -2.69 1.43 7.38
N PHE A 47 -1.76 0.49 7.55
CA PHE A 47 -0.32 0.76 7.43
C PHE A 47 0.06 1.33 6.05
N CYS A 48 -0.47 0.75 4.97
CA CYS A 48 -0.22 1.22 3.60
C CYS A 48 -0.65 2.68 3.37
N GLY A 49 -1.71 3.13 4.08
CA GLY A 49 -2.27 4.46 3.95
C GLY A 49 -1.62 5.52 4.84
N ASN A 50 -1.02 5.14 5.96
CA ASN A 50 -0.61 6.09 6.99
C ASN A 50 0.89 6.03 7.33
N LEU A 51 1.50 4.83 7.33
CA LEU A 51 2.88 4.62 7.81
C LEU A 51 3.85 4.12 6.74
N CYS A 52 3.35 3.62 5.61
CA CYS A 52 4.21 3.01 4.59
C CYS A 52 5.18 4.03 3.98
N PRO A 53 6.51 3.86 4.18
CA PRO A 53 7.52 4.80 3.70
C PRO A 53 7.46 4.96 2.17
N ARG A 54 7.33 3.84 1.46
CA ARG A 54 7.22 3.79 0.00
C ARG A 54 5.96 4.46 -0.50
N GLY A 55 4.85 4.24 0.19
CA GLY A 55 3.59 4.87 -0.14
C GLY A 55 3.65 6.39 -0.04
N SER A 56 4.25 6.90 1.03
CA SER A 56 4.46 8.33 1.23
C SER A 56 5.36 8.94 0.14
N PHE A 57 6.44 8.24 -0.22
CA PHE A 57 7.33 8.67 -1.29
C PHE A 57 6.58 8.81 -2.63
N MET A 58 5.78 7.82 -3.01
CA MET A 58 5.02 7.88 -4.26
C MET A 58 3.97 9.00 -4.26
N ASP A 59 3.23 9.20 -3.17
CA ASP A 59 2.22 10.25 -3.13
C ASP A 59 2.81 11.67 -3.15
N PHE A 60 3.95 11.91 -2.49
CA PHE A 60 4.51 13.25 -2.36
C PHE A 60 5.43 13.66 -3.52
N TRP A 61 6.29 12.74 -3.98
CA TRP A 61 7.21 12.99 -5.11
C TRP A 61 6.58 12.62 -6.44
N VAL A 62 6.17 11.36 -6.61
CA VAL A 62 5.65 10.88 -7.90
C VAL A 62 4.26 11.46 -8.19
N GLY A 63 3.46 11.77 -7.18
CA GLY A 63 2.16 12.44 -7.32
C GLY A 63 2.19 13.82 -7.97
N LYS A 64 3.36 14.49 -8.02
CA LYS A 64 3.54 15.78 -8.72
C LYS A 64 3.74 15.61 -10.22
N VAL A 65 4.31 14.50 -10.65
CA VAL A 65 4.70 14.22 -12.05
C VAL A 65 3.74 13.23 -12.72
N SER A 66 2.95 12.49 -11.94
CA SER A 66 2.06 11.45 -12.45
C SER A 66 0.92 11.99 -13.33
N GLU A 67 0.62 11.25 -14.40
CA GLU A 67 -0.51 11.50 -15.30
C GLU A 67 -1.89 11.28 -14.63
N LYS A 68 -1.93 10.66 -13.43
CA LYS A 68 -3.16 10.41 -12.64
C LYS A 68 -4.27 9.71 -13.43
N ARG A 69 -3.90 8.76 -14.31
CA ARG A 69 -4.84 7.91 -15.04
C ARG A 69 -5.54 6.94 -14.10
N LYS A 70 -6.72 6.44 -14.51
CA LYS A 70 -7.44 5.41 -13.76
C LYS A 70 -6.65 4.10 -13.80
N ILE A 71 -6.55 3.42 -12.66
CA ILE A 71 -5.86 2.13 -12.56
C ILE A 71 -6.72 1.07 -13.26
N PRO A 72 -6.19 0.32 -14.26
CA PRO A 72 -6.97 -0.68 -14.97
C PRO A 72 -7.42 -1.80 -14.03
N LYS A 73 -8.66 -2.28 -14.23
CA LYS A 73 -9.27 -3.33 -13.38
C LYS A 73 -8.44 -4.62 -13.36
N ILE A 74 -7.71 -4.90 -14.45
CA ILE A 74 -6.82 -6.06 -14.57
C ILE A 74 -5.74 -6.10 -13.46
N LEU A 75 -5.16 -4.94 -13.10
CA LEU A 75 -4.12 -4.82 -12.06
C LEU A 75 -4.66 -4.92 -10.64
N LYS A 76 -5.99 -4.84 -10.48
CA LYS A 76 -6.67 -5.03 -9.20
C LYS A 76 -7.22 -6.45 -9.04
N SER A 77 -7.28 -7.22 -10.12
CA SER A 77 -7.82 -8.58 -10.09
C SER A 77 -6.93 -9.52 -9.27
N TYR A 78 -7.58 -10.40 -8.50
CA TYR A 78 -6.90 -11.49 -7.78
C TYR A 78 -6.10 -12.39 -8.72
N PHE A 79 -6.52 -12.50 -9.98
CA PHE A 79 -5.85 -13.30 -11.00
C PHE A 79 -4.41 -12.87 -11.28
N ILE A 80 -4.10 -11.57 -11.25
CA ILE A 80 -2.72 -11.08 -11.43
C ILE A 80 -1.98 -11.02 -10.09
N ARG A 81 -2.71 -10.69 -9.03
CA ARG A 81 -2.16 -10.42 -7.71
C ARG A 81 -1.60 -11.68 -7.02
N VAL A 82 -2.30 -12.81 -7.13
CA VAL A 82 -1.90 -14.06 -6.47
C VAL A 82 -0.67 -14.69 -7.14
N PRO A 83 -0.60 -14.85 -8.47
CA PRO A 83 0.62 -15.35 -9.12
C PRO A 83 1.83 -14.47 -8.89
N LEU A 84 1.66 -13.13 -8.90
CA LEU A 84 2.76 -12.21 -8.62
C LEU A 84 3.27 -12.33 -7.17
N LEU A 85 2.36 -12.46 -6.20
CA LEU A 85 2.71 -12.73 -4.80
C LEU A 85 3.52 -14.03 -4.68
N MET A 86 3.03 -15.11 -5.29
CA MET A 86 3.71 -16.41 -5.28
C MET A 86 5.08 -16.34 -5.94
N LEU A 87 5.19 -15.69 -7.11
CA LEU A 87 6.45 -15.49 -7.82
C LEU A 87 7.47 -14.74 -6.95
N MET A 88 7.06 -13.65 -6.30
CA MET A 88 7.94 -12.88 -5.44
C MET A 88 8.37 -13.65 -4.18
N MET A 89 7.45 -14.42 -3.58
CA MET A 89 7.77 -15.27 -2.42
C MET A 89 8.73 -16.40 -2.79
N VAL A 90 8.51 -17.07 -3.92
CA VAL A 90 9.39 -18.14 -4.42
C VAL A 90 10.76 -17.57 -4.76
N PHE A 91 10.84 -16.42 -5.44
CA PHE A 91 12.12 -15.79 -5.75
C PHE A 91 12.87 -15.34 -4.49
N MET A 92 12.17 -14.82 -3.48
CA MET A 92 12.77 -14.49 -2.18
C MET A 92 13.27 -15.73 -1.45
N GLY A 93 12.46 -16.80 -1.40
CA GLY A 93 12.82 -18.07 -0.78
C GLY A 93 14.04 -18.71 -1.46
N TYR A 94 14.07 -18.72 -2.79
CA TYR A 94 15.20 -19.21 -3.58
C TYR A 94 16.49 -18.42 -3.29
N ARG A 95 16.42 -17.09 -3.23
CA ARG A 95 17.58 -16.24 -2.87
C ARG A 95 18.06 -16.51 -1.44
N LEU A 96 17.14 -16.78 -0.51
CA LEU A 96 17.49 -17.09 0.88
C LEU A 96 18.15 -18.48 1.01
N MET A 97 17.68 -19.49 0.27
CA MET A 97 18.28 -20.83 0.28
C MET A 97 19.71 -20.85 -0.28
N ASN A 98 19.98 -20.02 -1.30
CA ASN A 98 21.33 -19.86 -1.84
C ASN A 98 22.25 -19.00 -0.97
N THR A 99 21.69 -18.30 0.03
CA THR A 99 22.44 -17.49 0.97
C THR A 99 22.73 -18.37 2.19
N HIS A 100 23.90 -19.02 2.23
CA HIS A 100 24.34 -19.95 3.28
C HIS A 100 24.54 -19.29 4.68
N GLY A 101 23.54 -18.56 5.20
CA GLY A 101 23.52 -18.02 6.56
C GLY A 101 24.39 -16.77 6.80
N ILE A 102 25.02 -16.21 5.77
CA ILE A 102 25.83 -14.99 5.93
C ILE A 102 24.89 -13.78 6.10
N VAL A 103 24.88 -13.21 7.30
CA VAL A 103 24.08 -12.05 7.73
C VAL A 103 24.14 -10.89 6.72
N ASN A 104 25.32 -10.59 6.18
CA ASN A 104 25.50 -9.51 5.20
C ASN A 104 24.80 -9.78 3.86
N GLN A 105 24.71 -11.04 3.42
CA GLN A 105 24.08 -11.39 2.15
C GLN A 105 22.55 -11.31 2.25
N ILE A 106 21.97 -11.68 3.40
CA ILE A 106 20.53 -11.56 3.65
C ILE A 106 20.10 -10.09 3.59
N GLY A 107 20.86 -9.21 4.24
CA GLY A 107 20.63 -7.76 4.18
C GLY A 107 20.70 -7.22 2.75
N MET A 108 21.69 -7.65 1.98
CA MET A 108 21.85 -7.22 0.58
C MET A 108 20.69 -7.67 -0.32
N VAL A 109 20.17 -8.90 -0.14
CA VAL A 109 19.01 -9.39 -0.88
C VAL A 109 17.78 -8.51 -0.62
N LEU A 110 17.53 -8.14 0.63
CA LEU A 110 16.40 -7.28 1.00
C LEU A 110 16.53 -5.88 0.39
N VAL A 111 17.72 -5.28 0.43
CA VAL A 111 17.98 -3.96 -0.17
C VAL A 111 17.77 -3.99 -1.68
N ILE A 112 18.33 -4.99 -2.37
CA ILE A 112 18.18 -5.14 -3.83
C ILE A 112 16.69 -5.33 -4.20
N MET A 113 15.94 -6.16 -3.47
CA MET A 113 14.51 -6.31 -3.70
C MET A 113 13.74 -5.00 -3.50
N CYS A 114 14.07 -4.25 -2.46
CA CYS A 114 13.45 -2.95 -2.21
C CYS A 114 13.79 -1.92 -3.28
N LEU A 115 15.03 -1.90 -3.76
CA LEU A 115 15.46 -1.08 -4.89
C LEU A 115 14.69 -1.44 -6.16
N THR A 116 14.77 -2.70 -6.61
CA THR A 116 14.13 -3.16 -7.85
C THR A 116 12.63 -2.92 -7.82
N THR A 117 11.95 -3.26 -6.72
CA THR A 117 10.51 -3.02 -6.62
C THR A 117 10.20 -1.52 -6.60
N SER A 118 10.96 -0.71 -5.87
CA SER A 118 10.74 0.75 -5.83
C SER A 118 10.91 1.39 -7.20
N SER A 119 11.91 0.98 -7.98
CA SER A 119 12.10 1.42 -9.37
C SER A 119 10.87 1.10 -10.23
N ILE A 120 10.35 -0.14 -10.15
CA ILE A 120 9.12 -0.52 -10.88
C ILE A 120 7.93 0.33 -10.43
N ALA A 121 7.79 0.61 -9.13
CA ALA A 121 6.72 1.47 -8.64
C ALA A 121 6.84 2.92 -9.10
N VAL A 122 8.05 3.46 -9.26
CA VAL A 122 8.23 4.81 -9.79
C VAL A 122 7.75 4.85 -11.24
N ILE A 123 8.17 3.88 -12.06
CA ILE A 123 7.77 3.79 -13.47
C ILE A 123 6.25 3.71 -13.61
N LEU A 124 5.61 2.81 -12.86
CA LEU A 124 4.14 2.66 -12.87
C LEU A 124 3.42 3.85 -12.22
N GLY A 125 4.07 4.48 -11.24
CA GLY A 125 3.58 5.65 -10.53
C GLY A 125 3.47 6.86 -11.43
N VAL A 126 4.50 7.11 -12.25
CA VAL A 126 4.56 8.21 -13.21
C VAL A 126 3.57 7.97 -14.36
N THR A 127 3.57 6.78 -14.96
CA THR A 127 2.78 6.48 -16.17
C THR A 127 1.28 6.32 -15.90
N ILE A 128 0.88 5.74 -14.76
CA ILE A 128 -0.53 5.45 -14.45
C ILE A 128 -0.99 6.30 -13.26
N ALA A 129 -0.64 5.88 -12.06
CA ALA A 129 -1.07 6.52 -10.82
C ALA A 129 -0.08 6.23 -9.69
N PRO A 130 0.14 7.16 -8.73
CA PRO A 130 1.17 7.02 -7.71
C PRO A 130 1.07 5.74 -6.87
N ARG A 131 -0.16 5.22 -6.65
CA ARG A 131 -0.41 4.01 -5.87
C ARG A 131 -0.65 2.75 -6.71
N THR A 132 -0.29 2.75 -7.99
CA THR A 132 -0.48 1.58 -8.87
C THR A 132 0.23 0.35 -8.32
N TRP A 133 1.47 0.47 -7.84
CA TRP A 133 2.16 -0.65 -7.21
C TRP A 133 1.43 -1.19 -5.96
N CYS A 134 0.78 -0.31 -5.19
CA CYS A 134 0.09 -0.72 -3.97
C CYS A 134 -1.12 -1.64 -4.22
N THR A 135 -1.64 -1.72 -5.45
CA THR A 135 -2.75 -2.63 -5.77
C THR A 135 -2.32 -4.09 -5.79
N PHE A 136 -1.14 -4.38 -6.35
CA PHE A 136 -0.60 -5.73 -6.47
C PHE A 136 0.60 -6.01 -5.55
N CYS A 137 0.99 -5.04 -4.71
CA CYS A 137 2.06 -5.21 -3.73
C CYS A 137 1.80 -6.43 -2.84
N PRO A 138 2.76 -7.38 -2.73
CA PRO A 138 2.57 -8.64 -2.01
C PRO A 138 2.17 -8.43 -0.55
N MET A 139 2.83 -7.51 0.14
CA MET A 139 2.49 -7.15 1.52
C MET A 139 1.08 -6.54 1.63
N GLY A 140 0.71 -5.71 0.67
CA GLY A 140 -0.64 -5.16 0.58
C GLY A 140 -1.70 -6.24 0.36
N THR A 141 -1.41 -7.26 -0.44
CA THR A 141 -2.24 -8.47 -0.64
C THR A 141 -2.48 -9.22 0.64
N LEU A 142 -1.40 -9.53 1.37
CA LEU A 142 -1.50 -10.22 2.64
C LEU A 142 -2.33 -9.43 3.64
N GLN A 143 -2.10 -8.12 3.78
CA GLN A 143 -2.92 -7.27 4.67
C GLN A 143 -4.38 -7.16 4.23
N SER A 144 -4.64 -7.21 2.91
CA SER A 144 -5.99 -7.21 2.36
C SER A 144 -6.74 -8.47 2.79
N ILE A 145 -6.09 -9.63 2.71
CA ILE A 145 -6.66 -10.94 3.05
C ILE A 145 -6.82 -11.11 4.57
N VAL A 146 -5.79 -10.77 5.34
CA VAL A 146 -5.81 -10.89 6.81
C VAL A 146 -6.79 -9.89 7.43
N GLY A 147 -6.98 -8.73 6.80
CA GLY A 147 -7.73 -7.59 7.35
C GLY A 147 -9.05 -7.24 6.67
N VAL A 148 -9.63 -8.13 5.85
CA VAL A 148 -10.83 -7.87 5.00
C VAL A 148 -11.97 -7.20 5.77
N ASN A 149 -12.24 -7.64 7.00
CA ASN A 149 -13.42 -7.25 7.78
C ASN A 149 -13.13 -6.28 8.94
N LYS A 150 -11.90 -5.77 9.02
CA LYS A 150 -11.46 -4.91 10.14
C LYS A 150 -11.55 -3.47 9.71
N TYR A 151 -12.12 -2.58 10.51
CA TYR A 151 -12.17 -1.16 10.18
C TYR A 151 -12.69 -0.82 8.76
N PRO A 152 -13.82 -1.40 8.29
CA PRO A 152 -14.37 -1.08 6.97
C PRO A 152 -14.82 0.38 6.88
N LEU A 153 -14.76 0.93 5.66
CA LEU A 153 -15.42 2.19 5.33
C LEU A 153 -16.91 1.90 5.13
N VAL A 154 -17.75 2.65 5.83
CA VAL A 154 -19.21 2.54 5.77
C VAL A 154 -19.76 3.83 5.23
N MET A 155 -20.78 3.73 4.38
CA MET A 155 -21.50 4.87 3.84
C MET A 155 -22.94 4.86 4.28
N ASP A 156 -23.38 6.01 4.77
CA ASP A 156 -24.77 6.33 5.02
C ASP A 156 -25.43 6.71 3.68
N GLN A 157 -26.27 5.80 3.16
CA GLN A 157 -26.93 5.98 1.86
C GLN A 157 -27.94 7.13 1.88
N GLU A 158 -28.52 7.46 3.04
CA GLU A 158 -29.50 8.54 3.16
C GLU A 158 -28.84 9.91 3.03
N LYS A 159 -27.62 10.05 3.57
CA LYS A 159 -26.83 11.28 3.47
C LYS A 159 -26.07 11.41 2.15
N CYS A 160 -25.87 10.31 1.43
CA CYS A 160 -25.07 10.30 0.22
C CYS A 160 -25.81 10.91 -0.98
N ILE A 161 -25.31 12.03 -1.48
CA ILE A 161 -25.82 12.70 -2.69
C ILE A 161 -25.14 12.23 -4.00
N LYS A 162 -24.44 11.09 -3.98
CA LYS A 162 -23.74 10.51 -5.14
C LYS A 162 -22.89 11.50 -5.96
N CYS A 163 -22.18 12.41 -5.28
CA CYS A 163 -21.37 13.44 -5.95
C CYS A 163 -20.02 12.95 -6.51
N HIS A 164 -19.64 11.68 -6.28
CA HIS A 164 -18.37 11.05 -6.70
C HIS A 164 -17.05 11.75 -6.29
N LYS A 165 -17.09 12.78 -5.44
CA LYS A 165 -15.89 13.45 -4.91
C LYS A 165 -14.97 12.50 -4.14
N CYS A 166 -15.55 11.54 -3.41
CA CYS A 166 -14.82 10.52 -2.65
C CYS A 166 -13.96 9.62 -3.56
N GLU A 167 -14.44 9.27 -4.75
CA GLU A 167 -13.74 8.41 -5.72
C GLU A 167 -12.58 9.17 -6.38
N LYS A 168 -12.80 10.46 -6.68
CA LYS A 168 -11.80 11.33 -7.30
C LYS A 168 -10.59 11.57 -6.38
N ILE A 169 -10.80 11.69 -5.06
CA ILE A 169 -9.70 11.88 -4.10
C ILE A 169 -9.05 10.56 -3.66
N CYS A 170 -9.68 9.41 -3.94
CA CYS A 170 -9.21 8.11 -3.50
C CYS A 170 -7.92 7.72 -4.24
N PRO A 171 -6.77 7.58 -3.54
CA PRO A 171 -5.50 7.26 -4.20
C PRO A 171 -5.48 5.85 -4.81
N MET A 172 -6.38 4.97 -4.37
CA MET A 172 -6.54 3.61 -4.90
C MET A 172 -7.57 3.56 -6.04
N HIS A 173 -8.20 4.68 -6.40
CA HIS A 173 -9.26 4.78 -7.41
C HIS A 173 -10.36 3.72 -7.21
N LEU A 174 -10.83 3.57 -5.97
CA LEU A 174 -11.90 2.64 -5.63
C LEU A 174 -13.25 3.27 -5.99
N ASN A 175 -14.18 2.43 -6.44
CA ASN A 175 -15.58 2.83 -6.55
C ASN A 175 -16.19 2.73 -5.15
N ILE A 176 -16.41 3.90 -4.53
CA ILE A 176 -16.87 4.00 -3.14
C ILE A 176 -18.39 4.08 -3.13
N VAL A 177 -19.00 4.73 -4.11
CA VAL A 177 -20.45 4.97 -4.18
C VAL A 177 -21.23 3.67 -4.39
N ASP A 178 -20.74 2.80 -5.28
CA ASP A 178 -21.42 1.55 -5.62
C ASP A 178 -20.93 0.38 -4.77
N MET A 179 -19.71 0.45 -4.22
CA MET A 179 -19.11 -0.63 -3.45
C MET A 179 -18.42 -0.11 -2.18
N THR A 180 -19.23 0.09 -1.14
CA THR A 180 -18.80 0.61 0.17
C THR A 180 -17.74 -0.27 0.84
N HIS A 181 -17.93 -1.59 0.78
CA HIS A 181 -16.96 -2.54 1.31
C HIS A 181 -15.98 -2.99 0.24
N ASN A 182 -14.78 -2.42 0.26
CA ASN A 182 -13.71 -2.82 -0.63
C ASN A 182 -12.45 -3.19 0.18
N PRO A 183 -11.95 -4.44 0.09
CA PRO A 183 -10.78 -4.89 0.85
C PRO A 183 -9.50 -4.16 0.42
N ASP A 184 -9.49 -3.50 -0.74
CA ASP A 184 -8.37 -2.68 -1.19
C ASP A 184 -8.30 -1.28 -0.54
N CYS A 185 -9.25 -0.93 0.32
CA CYS A 185 -9.22 0.33 1.06
C CYS A 185 -8.03 0.39 2.03
N ILE A 186 -7.13 1.34 1.78
CA ILE A 186 -5.95 1.61 2.64
C ILE A 186 -6.27 2.46 3.89
N LYS A 187 -7.55 2.81 4.10
CA LYS A 187 -8.03 3.52 5.30
C LYS A 187 -7.28 4.82 5.60
N CYS A 188 -7.06 5.62 4.55
CA CYS A 188 -6.38 6.91 4.65
C CYS A 188 -7.31 8.08 5.06
N GLY A 189 -8.63 7.89 5.04
CA GLY A 189 -9.61 8.88 5.49
C GLY A 189 -9.89 10.06 4.54
N ARG A 190 -9.17 10.19 3.41
CA ARG A 190 -9.37 11.32 2.48
C ARG A 190 -10.80 11.47 1.94
N CYS A 191 -11.51 10.36 1.79
CA CYS A 191 -12.89 10.35 1.34
C CYS A 191 -13.86 10.92 2.38
N ILE A 192 -13.55 10.79 3.67
CA ILE A 192 -14.32 11.37 4.77
C ILE A 192 -14.09 12.88 4.78
N ASP A 193 -12.83 13.32 4.76
CA ASP A 193 -12.45 14.74 4.79
C ASP A 193 -13.08 15.59 3.68
N ILE A 194 -13.34 15.02 2.49
CA ILE A 194 -13.89 15.75 1.34
C ILE A 194 -15.42 15.64 1.23
N CYS A 195 -16.06 14.82 2.05
CA CYS A 195 -17.49 14.56 1.94
C CYS A 195 -18.28 15.78 2.42
N PRO A 196 -19.11 16.43 1.57
CA PRO A 196 -19.85 17.63 1.98
C PRO A 196 -21.06 17.34 2.90
N LYS A 197 -21.39 16.07 3.11
CA LYS A 197 -22.55 15.61 3.89
C LYS A 197 -22.16 14.66 5.02
N ASP A 198 -20.86 14.50 5.29
CA ASP A 198 -20.32 13.58 6.30
C ASP A 198 -20.93 12.17 6.25
N ALA A 199 -21.23 11.69 5.03
CA ALA A 199 -21.91 10.42 4.79
C ALA A 199 -20.98 9.20 4.96
N LEU A 200 -19.69 9.40 5.24
CA LEU A 200 -18.67 8.35 5.27
C LEU A 200 -18.03 8.26 6.65
N SER A 201 -17.92 7.05 7.19
CA SER A 201 -17.24 6.80 8.47
C SER A 201 -16.53 5.45 8.49
N PHE A 202 -15.56 5.27 9.40
CA PHE A 202 -14.96 3.97 9.67
C PHE A 202 -15.63 3.34 10.90
N LYS A 203 -16.11 2.10 10.77
CA LYS A 203 -16.65 1.31 11.91
C LYS A 203 -15.68 0.19 12.28
N LYS A 204 -15.73 -0.35 13.51
CA LYS A 204 -14.74 -1.34 14.00
C LYS A 204 -14.84 -2.69 13.25
N SER A 205 -16.04 -3.14 12.92
CA SER A 205 -16.31 -4.41 12.22
C SER A 205 -17.43 -4.27 11.19
N VAL A 206 -17.48 -5.20 10.22
CA VAL A 206 -18.59 -5.33 9.24
C VAL A 206 -19.92 -5.60 9.94
N LYS A 207 -19.92 -6.24 11.13
CA LYS A 207 -21.14 -6.45 11.92
C LYS A 207 -21.75 -5.15 12.47
N ASP A 208 -20.95 -4.09 12.55
CA ASP A 208 -21.40 -2.79 13.03
C ASP A 208 -21.82 -1.86 11.87
N ALA A 209 -21.56 -2.27 10.61
CA ALA A 209 -21.70 -1.50 9.36
C ALA A 209 -23.15 -1.30 8.94
#